data_AF-A0A955FAU8-F1
#
_entry.id   AF-A0A955FAU8-F1
#
_cell.length_a   1.000
_cell.length_b   1.000
_cell.length_c   1.000
_cell.angle_alpha   90.00
_cell.angle_beta   90.00
_cell.angle_gamma   90.00
#
_symmetry.space_group_name_H-M   'P 1'
#
loop_
_entity.id
_entity.type
_entity.pdbx_description
1 polymer ?
#
loop_
_entity_poly.entity_id
_entity_poly.type
_entity_poly.pdbx_seq_one_letter_code
_entity_poly.pdbx_strand_id
1 'polypeptide(L)'
;RPLSEGLMILMNDNIRANGGKVTAMFSNLGVRRAYFNLLSQQRRYTNTTKFEGGFSGLAFTTDQGDIPFVVDIDAPKNRVYFINEDEITLYRESDWSFMDRDGSKFQRVIGYDAYEATMYQYSQMGTHRRNTHGLLADITEG
;
A
#
# COMPACT_ATOMS: atom_id res chain seq x y z
N ARG A 1 4.38 -18.05 11.09
CA ARG A 1 3.22 -18.03 12.01
C ARG A 1 1.96 -17.96 11.16
N PRO A 2 0.93 -18.78 11.41
CA PRO A 2 -0.31 -18.68 10.64
C PRO A 2 -0.96 -17.31 10.86
N LEU A 3 -1.51 -16.73 9.80
CA LEU A 3 -2.30 -15.50 9.90
C LEU A 3 -3.60 -15.81 10.65
N SER A 4 -3.96 -14.97 11.61
CA SER A 4 -5.24 -15.05 12.33
C SER A 4 -5.87 -13.68 12.47
N GLU A 5 -7.20 -13.60 12.47
CA GLU A 5 -7.92 -12.35 12.71
C GLU A 5 -7.62 -11.77 14.09
N GLY A 6 -7.48 -12.61 15.12
CA GLY A 6 -7.12 -12.13 16.46
C GLY A 6 -5.78 -11.37 16.49
N LEU A 7 -4.80 -11.79 15.68
CA LEU A 7 -3.54 -11.06 15.54
C LEU A 7 -3.71 -9.73 14.79
N MET A 8 -4.58 -9.69 13.77
CA MET A 8 -4.88 -8.47 13.03
C MET A 8 -5.66 -7.46 13.90
N ILE A 9 -6.62 -7.93 14.71
CA ILE A 9 -7.37 -7.12 15.68
C ILE A 9 -6.41 -6.55 16.73
N LEU A 10 -5.59 -7.40 17.36
CA LEU A 10 -4.60 -6.97 18.34
C LEU A 10 -3.67 -5.88 17.78
N MET A 11 -3.26 -6.02 16.52
CA MET A 11 -2.42 -5.03 15.87
C MET A 11 -3.15 -3.70 15.69
N ASN A 12 -4.41 -3.73 15.24
CA ASN A 12 -5.23 -2.54 15.12
C ASN A 12 -5.48 -1.86 16.47
N ASP A 13 -5.73 -2.65 17.52
CA ASP A 13 -5.93 -2.14 18.88
C ASP A 13 -4.67 -1.46 19.44
N ASN A 14 -3.49 -2.02 19.17
CA ASN A 14 -2.21 -1.40 19.57
C ASN A 14 -2.00 -0.05 18.85
N ILE A 15 -2.32 0.03 17.55
CA ILE A 15 -2.23 1.28 16.79
C ILE A 15 -3.22 2.31 17.33
N ARG A 16 -4.43 1.87 17.68
CA ARG A 16 -5.46 2.71 18.30
C ARG A 16 -5.06 3.22 19.68
N ALA A 17 -4.44 2.36 20.51
CA ALA A 17 -3.91 2.76 21.82
C ALA A 17 -2.83 3.85 21.71
N ASN A 18 -2.08 3.85 20.60
CA ASN A 18 -1.10 4.89 20.27
C ASN A 18 -1.72 6.16 19.66
N GLY A 19 -3.05 6.23 19.52
CA GLY A 19 -3.79 7.37 18.96
C GLY A 19 -3.83 7.42 17.43
N GLY A 20 -3.47 6.33 16.74
CA GLY A 20 -3.54 6.20 15.29
C GLY A 20 -4.80 5.49 14.81
N LYS A 21 -5.03 5.54 13.50
CA LYS A 21 -6.05 4.74 12.80
C LYS A 21 -5.41 4.10 11.57
N VAL A 22 -5.71 2.83 11.32
CA VAL A 22 -5.28 2.16 10.08
C VAL A 22 -6.26 2.50 8.96
N THR A 23 -5.76 3.03 7.85
CA THR A 23 -6.58 3.36 6.66
C THR A 23 -6.45 2.29 5.58
N ALA A 24 -5.27 1.67 5.44
CA ALA A 24 -5.03 0.63 4.45
C ALA A 24 -4.07 -0.45 4.96
N MET A 25 -4.27 -1.68 4.48
CA MET A 25 -3.32 -2.76 4.68
C MET A 25 -2.68 -3.20 3.36
N PHE A 26 -1.37 -3.41 3.37
CA PHE A 26 -0.61 -3.86 2.19
C PHE A 26 0.08 -5.19 2.44
N SER A 27 0.06 -6.09 1.45
CA SER A 27 0.76 -7.37 1.53
C SER A 27 1.04 -7.99 0.15
N ASN A 28 1.84 -9.06 0.13
CA ASN A 28 2.10 -9.86 -1.06
C ASN A 28 0.96 -10.87 -1.37
N LEU A 29 0.91 -11.36 -2.61
CA LEU A 29 0.00 -12.40 -3.13
C LEU A 29 -0.06 -13.67 -2.25
N GLY A 30 1.06 -14.09 -1.66
CA GLY A 30 1.09 -15.28 -0.78
C GLY A 30 0.28 -15.08 0.50
N VAL A 31 0.35 -13.87 1.07
CA VAL A 31 -0.41 -13.51 2.27
C VAL A 31 -1.88 -13.31 1.94
N ARG A 32 -2.22 -12.77 0.75
CA ARG A 32 -3.60 -12.71 0.27
C ARG A 32 -4.26 -14.10 0.27
N ARG A 33 -3.55 -15.14 -0.17
CA ARG A 33 -4.08 -16.52 -0.19
C ARG A 33 -4.30 -17.05 1.23
N ALA A 34 -3.34 -16.81 2.13
CA ALA A 34 -3.49 -17.16 3.54
C ALA A 34 -4.71 -16.46 4.17
N TYR A 35 -4.91 -15.18 3.87
CA TYR A 35 -6.07 -14.40 4.34
C TYR A 35 -7.38 -14.90 3.73
N PHE A 36 -7.39 -15.21 2.43
CA PHE A 36 -8.57 -15.78 1.76
C PHE A 36 -8.95 -17.16 2.33
N ASN A 37 -7.98 -18.01 2.63
CA ASN A 37 -8.21 -19.30 3.26
C ASN A 37 -8.83 -19.15 4.65
N LEU A 38 -8.40 -18.15 5.42
CA LEU A 38 -8.99 -17.83 6.71
C LEU A 38 -10.45 -17.36 6.58
N LEU A 39 -10.72 -16.44 5.65
CA LEU A 39 -12.09 -15.97 5.39
C LEU A 39 -13.00 -17.08 4.84
N SER A 40 -12.46 -18.01 4.05
CA SER A 40 -13.20 -19.16 3.54
C SER A 40 -13.62 -20.14 4.65
N GLN A 41 -12.89 -20.23 5.76
CA GLN A 41 -13.29 -21.03 6.92
C GLN A 41 -14.46 -20.38 7.69
N GLN A 42 -14.61 -19.06 7.58
CA GLN A 42 -15.62 -18.27 8.29
C GLN A 42 -16.75 -17.73 7.38
N ARG A 43 -16.82 -18.22 6.14
CA ARG A 43 -17.55 -17.65 4.98
C ARG A 43 -19.07 -17.52 5.07
N ARG A 44 -19.68 -17.58 6.26
CA ARG A 44 -21.11 -17.29 6.42
C ARG A 44 -21.45 -15.78 6.32
N TYR A 45 -20.47 -14.86 6.43
CA TYR A 45 -20.77 -13.42 6.56
C TYR A 45 -19.75 -12.45 5.95
N THR A 46 -19.32 -12.57 4.69
CA THR A 46 -18.42 -11.54 4.09
C THR A 46 -19.09 -10.82 2.92
N ASN A 47 -19.59 -9.61 3.17
CA ASN A 47 -19.99 -8.67 2.12
C ASN A 47 -18.72 -8.17 1.41
N THR A 48 -18.63 -8.36 0.10
CA THR A 48 -17.60 -7.72 -0.72
C THR A 48 -17.92 -6.23 -0.83
N THR A 49 -17.15 -5.37 -0.18
CA THR A 49 -17.32 -3.93 -0.30
C THR A 49 -16.49 -3.37 -1.45
N LYS A 50 -17.05 -2.38 -2.15
CA LYS A 50 -16.34 -1.62 -3.18
C LYS A 50 -15.74 -0.41 -2.50
N PHE A 51 -14.42 -0.27 -2.56
CA PHE A 51 -13.74 0.89 -1.99
C PHE A 51 -13.73 2.05 -3.00
N GLU A 52 -13.96 3.27 -2.52
CA GLU A 52 -13.85 4.49 -3.33
C GLU A 52 -12.38 4.65 -3.76
N GLY A 53 -12.15 4.54 -5.07
CA GLY A 53 -10.80 4.38 -5.65
C GLY A 53 -10.72 3.31 -6.74
N GLY A 54 -11.81 2.58 -7.01
CA GLY A 54 -11.88 1.58 -8.10
C GLY A 54 -11.28 0.23 -7.72
N PHE A 55 -10.88 0.04 -6.46
CA PHE A 55 -10.36 -1.22 -5.94
C PHE A 55 -11.49 -2.04 -5.31
N SER A 56 -11.82 -3.19 -5.90
CA SER A 56 -12.66 -4.20 -5.26
C SER A 56 -11.76 -5.24 -4.59
N GLY A 57 -11.63 -5.14 -3.27
CA GLY A 57 -10.68 -5.94 -2.49
C GLY A 57 -11.36 -6.79 -1.43
N LEU A 58 -10.54 -7.57 -0.72
CA LEU A 58 -10.97 -8.14 0.55
C LEU A 58 -10.97 -7.01 1.59
N ALA A 59 -12.07 -6.86 2.31
CA ALA A 59 -12.19 -5.91 3.41
C ALA A 59 -11.91 -6.62 4.73
N PHE A 60 -11.19 -5.95 5.62
CA PHE A 60 -11.13 -6.33 7.02
C PHE A 60 -12.00 -5.37 7.82
N THR A 61 -13.16 -5.85 8.24
CA THR A 61 -14.10 -5.06 9.03
C THR A 61 -13.63 -4.96 10.47
N THR A 62 -13.52 -3.73 10.97
CA THR A 62 -13.23 -3.43 12.37
C THR A 62 -14.33 -2.55 12.95
N ASP A 63 -14.32 -2.36 14.28
CA ASP A 63 -15.22 -1.43 15.00
C ASP A 63 -15.20 0.00 14.43
N GLN A 64 -14.13 0.41 13.73
CA GLN A 64 -13.98 1.74 13.13
C GLN A 64 -14.32 1.82 11.64
N GLY A 65 -14.72 0.71 11.02
CA GLY A 65 -15.05 0.62 9.61
C GLY A 65 -14.27 -0.47 8.88
N ASP A 66 -14.53 -0.54 7.57
CA ASP A 66 -13.89 -1.48 6.67
C ASP A 66 -12.52 -0.97 6.21
N ILE A 67 -11.48 -1.72 6.53
CA ILE A 67 -10.11 -1.42 6.10
C ILE A 67 -9.84 -2.19 4.80
N PRO A 68 -9.47 -1.53 3.70
CA PRO A 68 -9.07 -2.18 2.47
C PRO A 68 -7.79 -3.00 2.66
N PHE A 69 -7.84 -4.26 2.22
CA PHE A 69 -6.66 -5.10 2.09
C PHE A 69 -6.15 -5.08 0.64
N VAL A 70 -5.11 -4.28 0.42
CA VAL A 70 -4.46 -4.08 -0.87
C VAL A 70 -3.33 -5.08 -1.06
N VAL A 71 -3.23 -5.61 -2.28
CA VAL A 71 -2.25 -6.63 -2.62
C VAL A 71 -1.33 -6.09 -3.69
N ASP A 72 -0.05 -6.13 -3.40
CA ASP A 72 1.02 -5.65 -4.26
C ASP A 72 2.04 -6.77 -4.48
N ILE A 73 2.50 -6.91 -5.71
CA ILE A 73 3.48 -7.93 -6.11
C ILE A 73 4.87 -7.57 -5.56
N ASP A 74 5.16 -6.27 -5.48
CA ASP A 74 6.45 -5.74 -5.03
C ASP A 74 6.55 -5.64 -3.50
N ALA A 75 5.43 -5.84 -2.79
CA ALA A 75 5.42 -5.88 -1.34
C ALA A 75 6.28 -7.05 -0.81
N PRO A 76 7.09 -6.86 0.24
CA PRO A 76 7.88 -7.93 0.84
C PRO A 76 7.02 -9.13 1.29
N LYS A 77 7.52 -10.33 1.02
CA LYS A 77 6.88 -11.60 1.41
C LYS A 77 6.80 -11.77 2.93
N ASN A 78 5.84 -12.58 3.38
CA ASN A 78 5.57 -12.97 4.76
C ASN A 78 5.24 -11.79 5.69
N ARG A 79 4.76 -10.67 5.15
CA ARG A 79 4.52 -9.42 5.88
C ARG A 79 3.18 -8.80 5.50
N VAL A 80 2.52 -8.20 6.50
CA VAL A 80 1.38 -7.30 6.33
C VAL A 80 1.73 -5.97 6.96
N TYR A 81 1.57 -4.92 6.19
CA TYR A 81 1.76 -3.54 6.63
C TYR A 81 0.41 -2.93 6.94
N PHE A 82 0.26 -2.39 8.15
CA PHE A 82 -0.87 -1.60 8.59
C PHE A 82 -0.45 -0.15 8.50
N ILE A 83 -1.02 0.58 7.54
CA ILE A 83 -0.59 1.93 7.21
C ILE A 83 -1.70 2.91 7.53
N ASN A 84 -1.30 4.07 8.06
CA ASN A 84 -2.12 5.25 8.15
C ASN A 84 -1.72 6.25 7.05
N GLU A 85 -2.50 6.30 5.97
CA GLU A 85 -2.21 7.17 4.81
C GLU A 85 -2.26 8.66 5.16
N ASP A 86 -3.06 9.06 6.15
CA ASP A 86 -3.16 10.46 6.61
C ASP A 86 -1.83 10.96 7.22
N GLU A 87 -0.98 10.04 7.69
CA GLU A 87 0.32 10.32 8.31
C GLU A 87 1.49 10.14 7.34
N ILE A 88 1.21 9.84 6.06
CA ILE A 88 2.18 9.72 4.98
C ILE A 88 1.98 10.87 4.00
N THR A 89 3.05 11.64 3.80
CA THR A 89 3.05 12.74 2.84
C THR A 89 4.12 12.50 1.80
N LEU A 90 3.73 12.56 0.53
CA LEU A 90 4.67 12.52 -0.58
C LEU A 90 5.04 13.95 -0.98
N TYR A 91 6.23 14.37 -0.58
CA TYR A 91 6.81 15.65 -0.96
C TYR A 91 7.34 15.54 -2.39
N ARG A 92 6.78 16.35 -3.30
CA ARG A 92 7.21 16.43 -4.70
C ARG A 92 7.75 17.83 -4.95
N GLU A 93 8.93 17.93 -5.56
CA GLU A 93 9.51 19.22 -5.95
C GLU A 93 8.76 19.82 -7.15
N SER A 94 8.40 18.97 -8.10
CA SER A 94 7.54 19.28 -9.23
C SER A 94 6.72 18.06 -9.63
N ASP A 95 5.66 18.28 -10.41
CA ASP A 95 5.02 17.18 -11.13
C ASP A 95 5.97 16.63 -12.21
N TRP A 96 5.55 15.56 -12.88
CA TRP A 96 6.27 14.98 -14.00
C TRP A 96 6.56 16.04 -15.07
N SER A 97 7.84 16.28 -15.33
CA SER A 97 8.27 17.26 -16.33
C SER A 97 9.37 16.67 -17.21
N PHE A 98 9.42 17.18 -18.44
CA PHE A 98 10.53 16.89 -19.35
C PHE A 98 11.70 17.80 -19.02
N MET A 99 12.90 17.24 -18.99
CA MET A 99 14.13 17.99 -18.79
C MET A 99 14.34 18.95 -19.95
N ASP A 100 14.43 20.24 -19.62
CA ASP A 100 14.54 21.34 -20.57
C ASP A 100 15.70 22.26 -20.17
N ARG A 101 16.91 21.69 -20.08
CA ARG A 101 18.12 22.46 -19.72
C ARG A 101 18.69 23.26 -20.89
N ASP A 102 18.45 22.80 -22.12
CA ASP A 102 18.98 23.39 -23.36
C ASP A 102 17.93 24.16 -24.19
N GLY A 103 16.75 24.45 -23.61
CA GLY A 103 15.66 25.19 -24.25
C GLY A 103 14.83 24.38 -25.27
N SER A 104 15.09 23.07 -25.36
CA SER A 104 14.25 22.10 -26.06
C SER A 104 14.12 20.82 -25.24
N LYS A 105 12.88 20.35 -25.08
CA LYS A 105 12.53 19.06 -24.45
C LYS A 105 12.97 17.84 -25.27
N PHE A 106 13.22 18.04 -26.56
CA PHE A 106 13.64 17.00 -27.49
C PHE A 106 15.03 17.33 -28.01
N GLN A 107 15.99 16.44 -27.74
CA GLN A 107 17.34 16.55 -28.25
C GLN A 107 17.51 15.63 -29.47
N ARG A 108 18.12 16.12 -30.55
CA ARG A 108 18.39 15.32 -31.74
C ARG A 108 19.55 14.36 -31.48
N VAL A 109 19.39 13.10 -31.85
CA VAL A 109 20.48 12.13 -31.80
C VAL A 109 21.37 12.30 -33.03
N ILE A 110 22.64 12.62 -32.84
CA ILE A 110 23.58 12.82 -33.95
C ILE A 110 23.78 11.49 -34.70
N GLY A 111 23.60 11.52 -36.02
CA GLY A 111 23.81 10.35 -36.89
C GLY A 111 22.58 9.45 -37.08
N TYR A 112 21.44 9.77 -36.47
CA TYR A 112 20.18 9.04 -36.63
C TYR A 112 19.00 10.01 -36.79
N ASP A 113 17.96 9.60 -37.51
CA ASP A 113 16.69 10.34 -37.55
C ASP A 113 15.86 10.02 -36.29
N ALA A 114 16.35 10.48 -35.13
CA ALA A 114 15.74 10.20 -33.83
C ALA A 114 15.88 11.41 -32.89
N TYR A 115 14.92 11.53 -31.97
CA TYR A 115 14.92 12.51 -30.90
C TYR A 115 14.82 11.79 -29.55
N GLU A 116 15.61 12.24 -28.57
CA GLU A 116 15.54 11.78 -27.19
C GLU A 116 14.91 12.83 -26.28
N ALA A 117 14.20 12.37 -25.24
CA ALA A 117 13.64 13.22 -24.21
C ALA A 117 13.72 12.49 -22.87
N THR A 118 14.10 13.22 -21.83
CA THR A 118 14.20 12.69 -20.46
C THR A 118 13.07 13.25 -19.62
N MET A 119 12.18 12.40 -19.13
CA MET A 119 11.16 12.77 -18.15
C MET A 119 11.69 12.50 -16.74
N TYR A 120 11.48 13.44 -15.83
CA TYR A 120 11.92 13.32 -14.45
C TYR A 120 10.81 13.72 -13.47
N GLN A 121 10.87 13.10 -12.29
CA GLN A 121 10.13 13.53 -11.11
C GLN A 121 11.00 13.22 -9.89
N TYR A 122 11.28 14.25 -9.10
CA TYR A 122 11.94 14.09 -7.81
C TYR A 122 10.90 14.15 -6.70
N SER A 123 10.75 13.05 -5.99
CA SER A 123 9.82 12.92 -4.88
C SER A 123 10.46 12.22 -3.69
N GLN A 124 10.04 12.62 -2.49
CA GLN A 124 10.42 12.01 -1.23
C GLN A 124 9.17 11.69 -0.43
N MET A 125 9.13 10.50 0.15
CA MET A 125 8.05 10.09 1.04
C MET A 125 8.47 10.34 2.49
N GLY A 126 7.67 11.10 3.22
CA GLY A 126 7.85 11.35 4.64
C GLY A 126 6.71 10.76 5.46
N THR A 127 6.99 10.50 6.74
CA THR A 127 5.97 10.13 7.72
C THR A 127 6.12 10.97 8.98
N HIS A 128 5.01 11.55 9.45
CA HIS A 128 5.02 12.42 10.61
C HIS A 128 4.98 11.63 11.92
N ARG A 129 4.11 10.60 11.98
CA ARG A 129 3.96 9.72 13.14
C ARG A 129 4.24 8.27 12.75
N ARG A 130 5.28 7.68 13.36
CA ARG A 130 5.67 6.29 13.07
C ARG A 130 4.92 5.26 13.89
N ASN A 131 4.45 5.66 15.08
CA ASN A 131 3.73 4.80 16.03
C ASN A 131 2.30 4.47 15.59
N THR A 132 1.80 5.12 14.54
CA THR A 132 0.49 4.89 13.94
C THR A 132 0.54 3.84 12.82
N HIS A 133 1.73 3.34 12.47
CA HIS A 133 1.91 2.24 11.52
C HIS A 133 2.23 0.95 12.27
N GLY A 134 1.85 -0.18 11.67
CA GLY A 134 2.13 -1.51 12.21
C GLY A 134 2.72 -2.44 11.16
N LEU A 135 3.61 -3.32 11.60
CA LEU A 135 4.11 -4.43 10.81
C LEU A 135 3.78 -5.76 11.48
N LEU A 136 3.05 -6.63 10.79
CA LEU A 136 2.89 -8.02 11.17
C LEU A 136 3.80 -8.87 10.29
N ALA A 137 4.84 -9.43 10.90
CA ALA A 137 5.89 -10.20 10.21
C ALA A 137 5.79 -11.71 10.48
N ASP A 138 6.60 -12.46 9.73
CA ASP A 138 6.74 -13.91 9.79
C ASP A 138 5.44 -14.65 9.52
N ILE A 139 4.60 -14.13 8.63
CA ILE A 139 3.35 -14.78 8.25
C ILE A 139 3.67 -15.99 7.37
N THR A 140 3.04 -17.12 7.66
CA THR A 140 3.13 -18.31 6.81
C THR A 140 2.27 -18.06 5.56
N GLU A 141 2.93 -17.91 4.42
CA GLU A 141 2.28 -17.82 3.10
C GLU A 141 1.75 -19.18 2.61
N GLY A 142 0.72 -19.14 1.75
CA GLY A 142 0.09 -20.30 1.13
C GLY A 142 0.10 -20.27 -0.39
#